data_AF-X0VHD0-F1
#
_entry.id   AF-X0VHD0-F1
#
_cell.length_a   1.000
_cell.length_b   1.000
_cell.length_c   1.000
_cell.angle_alpha   90.00
_cell.angle_beta   90.00
_cell.angle_gamma   90.00
#
_symmetry.space_group_name_H-M   'P 1'
#
loop_
_entity.id
_entity.type
_entity.pdbx_description
1 polymer ?
#
loop_
_entity_poly.entity_id
_entity_poly.type
_entity_poly.pdbx_seq_one_letter_code
_entity_poly.pdbx_strand_id
1 'polypeptide(L)'
;MIEADAVVDLAAEPAAAMIFGVDAGDLRSDLPPLVSGDFNGDGVDDILLGARFGDGPDNGRQDAGEAYVIFGSRGPLGDIDLAAGEQDLTVWGANPGDNLGFSAAAADVNADGVD
;
A
#
# COMPACT_ATOMS: atom_id res chain seq x y z
N MET A 1 19.85 7.10 -22.40
CA MET A 1 20.56 5.82 -22.18
C MET A 1 19.89 5.19 -20.98
N ILE A 2 19.10 4.14 -21.18
CA ILE A 2 18.61 3.31 -20.07
C ILE A 2 19.68 2.23 -19.97
N GLU A 3 20.45 2.22 -18.89
CA GLU A 3 21.36 1.10 -18.65
C GLU A 3 20.52 -0.15 -18.42
N ALA A 4 20.79 -1.16 -19.24
CA ALA A 4 20.21 -2.49 -19.12
C ALA A 4 20.76 -3.18 -17.86
N ASP A 5 19.92 -3.98 -17.22
CA ASP A 5 20.21 -4.91 -16.12
C ASP A 5 20.27 -4.38 -14.67
N ALA A 6 19.27 -3.59 -14.25
CA ALA A 6 19.01 -3.41 -12.82
C ALA A 6 18.21 -4.60 -12.25
N VAL A 7 18.83 -5.79 -12.19
CA VAL A 7 18.29 -6.88 -11.36
C VAL A 7 18.60 -6.55 -9.90
N VAL A 8 17.56 -6.32 -9.11
CA VAL A 8 17.68 -6.18 -7.65
C VAL A 8 17.43 -7.54 -7.04
N ASP A 9 18.48 -8.17 -6.50
CA ASP A 9 18.37 -9.36 -5.66
C ASP A 9 18.39 -8.93 -4.19
N LEU A 10 17.25 -9.06 -3.51
CA LEU A 10 17.15 -8.69 -2.10
C LEU A 10 18.00 -9.56 -1.16
N ALA A 11 18.51 -10.70 -1.63
CA ALA A 11 19.50 -11.49 -0.91
C ALA A 11 20.92 -10.90 -0.99
N ALA A 12 21.19 -10.04 -1.98
CA ALA A 12 22.48 -9.41 -2.21
C ALA A 12 22.47 -7.91 -1.84
N GLU A 13 21.37 -7.22 -2.11
CA GLU A 13 21.18 -5.79 -1.86
C GLU A 13 19.97 -5.58 -0.95
N PRO A 14 20.10 -4.88 0.19
CA PRO A 14 18.95 -4.63 1.06
C PRO A 14 17.89 -3.81 0.33
N ALA A 15 16.62 -4.02 0.70
CA ALA A 15 15.54 -3.21 0.19
C ALA A 15 15.76 -1.73 0.52
N ALA A 16 15.39 -0.84 -0.41
CA ALA A 16 15.44 0.60 -0.18
C ALA A 16 14.41 1.07 0.85
N ALA A 17 13.33 0.30 1.01
CA ALA A 17 12.26 0.48 1.98
C ALA A 17 11.56 -0.86 2.20
N MET A 18 11.16 -1.13 3.44
CA MET A 18 10.27 -2.22 3.80
C MET A 18 8.96 -1.66 4.34
N ILE A 19 7.83 -2.22 3.89
CA ILE A 19 6.51 -1.94 4.48
C ILE A 19 6.09 -3.18 5.25
N PHE A 20 5.95 -3.05 6.56
CA PHE A 20 5.55 -4.14 7.46
C PHE A 20 4.03 -4.10 7.66
N GLY A 21 3.38 -5.26 7.51
CA GLY A 21 1.93 -5.41 7.72
C GLY A 21 1.52 -5.27 9.18
N VAL A 22 0.23 -4.96 9.40
CA VAL A 22 -0.36 -4.83 10.74
C VAL A 22 -0.33 -6.18 11.47
N ASP A 23 -0.95 -7.22 10.90
CA ASP A 23 -0.90 -8.58 11.41
C ASP A 23 -0.27 -9.58 10.43
N ALA A 24 0.16 -10.71 10.99
CA ALA A 24 0.86 -11.77 10.27
C ALA A 24 -0.07 -12.49 9.28
N GLY A 25 -0.14 -12.00 8.05
CA GLY A 25 -0.95 -12.63 7.00
C GLY A 25 -1.74 -11.63 6.17
N ASP A 26 -1.89 -10.40 6.65
CA ASP A 26 -2.80 -9.41 6.07
C ASP A 26 -2.35 -8.96 4.68
N LEU A 27 -1.03 -8.76 4.52
CA LEU A 27 -0.40 -8.41 3.25
C LEU A 27 -0.16 -9.62 2.34
N ARG A 28 -0.74 -10.80 2.64
CA ARG A 28 -0.69 -11.93 1.73
C ARG A 28 -1.69 -11.68 0.61
N SER A 29 -1.18 -11.39 -0.58
CA SER A 29 -2.01 -11.42 -1.77
C SER A 29 -1.39 -12.35 -2.82
N ASP A 30 -2.24 -13.07 -3.51
CA ASP A 30 -1.92 -13.84 -4.72
C ASP A 30 -2.03 -12.97 -6.00
N LEU A 31 -2.40 -11.69 -5.86
CA LEU A 31 -2.58 -10.68 -6.90
C LEU A 31 -2.11 -9.34 -6.35
N PRO A 32 -1.47 -8.46 -7.14
CA PRO A 32 -0.91 -7.22 -6.60
C PRO A 32 -2.01 -6.24 -6.19
N PRO A 33 -2.17 -5.88 -4.90
CA PRO A 33 -3.07 -4.84 -4.43
C PRO A 33 -2.26 -3.56 -4.15
N LEU A 34 -1.18 -3.37 -4.91
CA LEU A 34 -0.31 -2.21 -4.84
C LEU A 34 -0.55 -1.36 -6.07
N VAL A 35 -0.90 -0.10 -5.86
CA VAL A 35 -0.99 0.90 -6.91
C VAL A 35 -0.31 2.18 -6.43
N SER A 36 0.27 2.92 -7.36
CA SER A 36 0.85 4.24 -7.11
C SER A 36 0.12 5.30 -7.93
N GLY A 37 0.13 6.53 -7.44
CA GLY A 37 -0.48 7.71 -8.05
C GLY A 37 -0.36 8.90 -7.10
N ASP A 38 -0.52 10.13 -7.59
CA ASP A 38 -0.50 11.32 -6.74
C ASP A 38 -1.89 11.51 -6.10
N PHE A 39 -2.12 10.93 -4.92
CA PHE A 39 -3.44 10.89 -4.26
C PHE A 39 -3.68 12.13 -3.38
N ASN A 40 -2.65 12.94 -3.13
CA ASN A 40 -2.75 14.15 -2.32
C ASN A 40 -2.49 15.46 -3.09
N GLY A 41 -2.08 15.39 -4.36
CA GLY A 41 -1.89 16.50 -5.27
C GLY A 41 -0.59 17.29 -5.05
N ASP A 42 0.44 16.67 -4.47
CA ASP A 42 1.73 17.34 -4.21
C ASP A 42 2.77 17.17 -5.33
N GLY A 43 2.43 16.39 -6.36
CA GLY A 43 3.26 16.08 -7.51
C GLY A 43 4.29 14.97 -7.25
N VAL A 44 4.10 14.15 -6.21
CA VAL A 44 4.89 12.95 -5.90
C VAL A 44 3.95 11.74 -5.83
N ASP A 45 4.32 10.65 -6.51
CA ASP A 45 3.52 9.42 -6.44
C ASP A 45 3.50 8.87 -5.00
N ASP A 46 2.29 8.59 -4.53
CA ASP A 46 1.98 7.91 -3.28
C ASP A 46 1.83 6.40 -3.51
N ILE A 47 1.69 5.63 -2.41
CA ILE A 47 1.48 4.18 -2.46
C ILE A 47 0.14 3.85 -1.80
N LEU A 48 -0.72 3.12 -2.50
CA LEU A 48 -1.85 2.42 -1.92
C LEU A 48 -1.52 0.93 -1.85
N LEU A 49 -1.71 0.35 -0.67
CA LEU A 49 -1.51 -1.07 -0.39
C LEU A 49 -2.78 -1.69 0.17
N GLY A 50 -3.34 -2.69 -0.51
CA GLY A 50 -4.48 -3.46 -0.03
C GLY A 50 -4.08 -4.71 0.75
N ALA A 51 -4.87 -5.02 1.78
CA ALA A 51 -4.68 -6.13 2.70
C ALA A 51 -6.02 -6.86 2.90
N ARG A 52 -6.41 -7.66 1.91
CA ARG A 52 -7.74 -8.29 1.88
C ARG A 52 -8.08 -9.20 3.06
N PHE A 53 -7.06 -9.70 3.75
CA PHE A 53 -7.21 -10.59 4.90
C PHE A 53 -7.11 -9.83 6.23
N GLY A 54 -6.97 -8.50 6.20
CA GLY A 54 -7.01 -7.70 7.41
C GLY A 54 -8.40 -7.78 8.06
N ASP A 55 -8.40 -7.76 9.39
CA ASP A 55 -9.60 -7.97 10.21
C ASP A 55 -10.27 -6.66 10.64
N GLY A 56 -9.87 -5.54 10.05
CA GLY A 56 -10.45 -4.23 10.29
C GLY A 56 -10.14 -3.69 11.69
N PRO A 57 -10.92 -2.71 12.19
CA PRO A 57 -10.62 -2.10 13.47
C PRO A 57 -10.71 -3.10 14.62
N ASP A 58 -9.72 -3.06 15.50
CA ASP A 58 -9.56 -3.93 16.67
C ASP A 58 -9.57 -5.43 16.34
N ASN A 59 -9.26 -5.82 15.10
CA ASN A 59 -9.34 -7.20 14.57
C ASN A 59 -10.73 -7.83 14.79
N GLY A 60 -11.78 -7.00 14.71
CA GLY A 60 -13.16 -7.39 15.04
C GLY A 60 -13.99 -7.85 13.84
N ARG A 61 -13.48 -7.77 12.61
CA ARG A 61 -14.21 -8.02 11.37
C ARG A 61 -13.41 -8.96 10.47
N GLN A 62 -13.50 -10.26 10.75
CA GLN A 62 -12.78 -11.29 10.01
C GLN A 62 -12.82 -11.08 8.48
N ASP A 63 -11.64 -10.96 7.85
CA ASP A 63 -11.46 -10.78 6.41
C ASP A 63 -12.30 -9.62 5.82
N ALA A 64 -12.55 -8.56 6.60
CA ALA A 64 -13.18 -7.35 6.06
C ALA A 64 -12.27 -6.67 5.03
N GLY A 65 -10.96 -6.83 5.21
CA GLY A 65 -9.93 -6.24 4.40
C GLY A 65 -9.62 -4.80 4.79
N GLU A 66 -8.43 -4.35 4.42
CA GLU A 66 -7.90 -3.01 4.72
C GLU A 66 -7.19 -2.45 3.50
N ALA A 67 -7.07 -1.12 3.45
CA ALA A 67 -6.19 -0.45 2.50
C ALA A 67 -5.46 0.70 3.21
N TYR A 68 -4.17 0.85 2.91
CA TYR A 68 -3.31 1.86 3.50
C TYR A 68 -2.78 2.77 2.41
N VAL A 69 -2.79 4.08 2.65
CA VAL A 69 -2.11 5.06 1.79
C VAL A 69 -0.90 5.61 2.53
N ILE A 70 0.24 5.61 1.86
CA ILE A 70 1.49 6.17 2.33
C ILE A 70 1.88 7.25 1.34
N PHE A 71 2.01 8.49 1.81
CA PHE A 71 2.37 9.60 0.96
C PHE A 71 3.85 9.56 0.57
N GLY A 72 4.09 9.84 -0.70
CA GLY A 72 5.41 9.89 -1.27
C GLY A 72 6.23 11.04 -0.69
N SER A 73 7.54 11.00 -0.95
CA SER A 73 8.38 12.16 -0.76
C SER A 73 9.46 12.22 -1.84
N ARG A 74 10.06 13.40 -2.01
CA ARG A 74 11.22 13.57 -2.91
C ARG A 74 12.51 12.92 -2.36
N GLY A 75 12.48 12.47 -1.11
CA GLY A 75 13.55 11.71 -0.48
C GLY A 75 13.26 10.21 -0.46
N PRO A 76 14.16 9.40 0.11
CA PRO A 76 13.88 7.99 0.37
C PRO A 76 12.64 7.84 1.28
N LEU A 77 11.78 6.86 0.98
CA LEU A 77 10.59 6.57 1.78
C LEU A 77 10.95 6.11 3.21
N GLY A 78 12.03 5.33 3.34
CA GLY A 78 12.37 4.66 4.59
C GLY A 78 11.48 3.43 4.85
N ASP A 79 11.75 2.74 5.95
CA ASP A 79 10.90 1.64 6.41
C ASP A 79 9.61 2.21 7.03
N ILE A 80 8.49 1.52 6.80
CA ILE A 80 7.15 1.89 7.30
C ILE A 80 6.55 0.69 8.04
N ASP A 81 6.17 0.90 9.30
CA ASP A 81 5.44 -0.04 10.13
C ASP A 81 3.96 0.35 10.22
N LEU A 82 3.11 -0.41 9.53
CA LEU A 82 1.67 -0.15 9.50
C LEU A 82 1.01 -0.42 10.86
N ALA A 83 1.57 -1.32 11.67
CA ALA A 83 1.07 -1.59 13.02
C ALA A 83 1.37 -0.42 13.97
N ALA A 84 2.42 0.35 13.70
CA ALA A 84 2.75 1.57 14.42
C ALA A 84 1.93 2.78 13.96
N GLY A 85 1.13 2.65 12.89
CA GLY A 85 0.32 3.72 12.35
C GLY A 85 1.13 4.76 11.56
N GLU A 86 2.21 4.32 10.90
CA GLU A 86 3.10 5.20 10.13
C GLU A 86 2.56 5.56 8.73
N GLN A 87 1.45 4.96 8.30
CA GLN A 87 0.69 5.34 7.10
C GLN A 87 -0.15 6.61 7.31
N ASP A 88 -0.42 7.33 6.22
CA ASP A 88 -1.20 8.58 6.24
C ASP A 88 -2.71 8.35 6.23
N LEU A 89 -3.17 7.27 5.61
CA LEU A 89 -4.58 6.88 5.59
C LEU A 89 -4.74 5.38 5.80
N THR A 90 -5.78 5.00 6.53
CA THR A 90 -6.28 3.62 6.62
C THR A 90 -7.75 3.59 6.26
N VAL A 91 -8.13 2.67 5.40
CA VAL A 91 -9.51 2.37 5.02
C VAL A 91 -9.83 0.95 5.44
N TRP A 92 -10.88 0.78 6.23
CA TRP A 92 -11.33 -0.55 6.66
C TRP A 92 -12.55 -0.99 5.86
N GLY A 93 -12.60 -2.28 5.56
CA GLY A 93 -13.81 -2.95 5.09
C GLY A 93 -14.95 -2.79 6.09
N ALA A 94 -16.17 -2.69 5.58
CA ALA A 94 -17.34 -2.39 6.39
C ALA A 94 -17.78 -3.61 7.21
N ASN A 95 -17.77 -4.80 6.59
CA ASN A 95 -18.29 -6.03 7.16
C ASN A 95 -17.28 -7.19 7.02
N PRO A 96 -17.42 -8.25 7.84
CA PRO A 96 -16.65 -9.47 7.68
C PRO A 96 -16.83 -10.06 6.26
N GLY A 97 -15.72 -10.45 5.62
CA GLY A 97 -15.71 -11.04 4.29
C GLY A 97 -15.94 -10.07 3.12
N ASP A 98 -15.91 -8.75 3.35
CA ASP A 98 -15.93 -7.77 2.26
C ASP A 98 -14.64 -7.81 1.41
N ASN A 99 -13.53 -8.30 1.99
CA ASN A 99 -12.23 -8.45 1.33
C ASN A 99 -11.72 -7.16 0.66
N LEU A 100 -11.91 -5.99 1.29
CA LEU A 100 -11.36 -4.72 0.81
C LEU A 100 -9.84 -4.86 0.56
N GLY A 101 -9.34 -4.31 -0.55
CA GLY A 101 -7.93 -4.46 -0.90
C GLY A 101 -7.59 -5.76 -1.63
N PHE A 102 -8.59 -6.51 -2.11
CA PHE A 102 -8.36 -7.65 -3.02
C PHE A 102 -7.72 -7.23 -4.35
N SER A 103 -8.07 -6.06 -4.86
CA SER A 103 -7.52 -5.46 -6.09
C SER A 103 -7.64 -3.94 -6.01
N ALA A 104 -6.72 -3.24 -6.66
CA ALA A 104 -6.70 -1.78 -6.72
C ALA A 104 -6.37 -1.29 -8.13
N ALA A 105 -6.90 -0.13 -8.48
CA ALA A 105 -6.56 0.65 -9.66
C ALA A 105 -6.73 2.14 -9.30
N ALA A 106 -5.88 2.99 -9.87
CA ALA A 106 -5.88 4.44 -9.67
C ALA A 106 -5.93 5.16 -11.02
N ALA A 107 -6.54 6.34 -11.04
CA ALA A 107 -6.59 7.22 -12.20
C ALA A 107 -7.26 8.55 -11.81
N ASP A 108 -6.73 9.66 -12.32
CA ASP A 108 -7.44 10.94 -12.33
C ASP A 108 -8.73 10.88 -13.16
N VAL A 109 -9.84 10.55 -12.50
CA VAL A 109 -11.16 10.35 -13.14
C VAL A 109 -11.89 11.64 -13.44
N ASN A 110 -11.56 12.74 -12.77
CA ASN A 110 -12.25 14.02 -12.90
C ASN A 110 -11.42 15.10 -13.63
N ALA A 111 -10.17 14.77 -13.99
CA ALA A 111 -9.20 15.61 -14.66
C ALA A 111 -8.77 16.85 -13.84
N ASP A 112 -8.69 16.75 -12.52
CA ASP A 112 -8.25 17.85 -11.65
C ASP A 112 -6.74 17.83 -11.32
N GLY A 113 -6.02 16.79 -11.77
CA GLY A 113 -4.60 16.62 -11.56
C GLY A 113 -4.24 15.82 -10.30
N VAL A 114 -5.21 15.14 -9.67
CA VAL A 114 -5.03 14.20 -8.56
C VAL A 114 -5.54 12.81 -9.02
N ASP A 115 -4.79 11.75 -8.74
CA ASP A 115 -5.11 10.37 -9.14
C ASP A 115 -6.09 9.61 -8.24
#